data_AF-A0A1B8QWP4-F1
#
_entry.id   AF-A0A1B8QWP4-F1
#
_cell.length_a   1.000
_cell.length_b   1.000
_cell.length_c   1.000
_cell.angle_alpha   90.00
_cell.angle_beta   90.00
_cell.angle_gamma   90.00
#
_symmetry.space_group_name_H-M   'P 1'
#
loop_
_entity.id
_entity.type
_entity.pdbx_description
1 polymer ?
#
loop_
_entity_poly.entity_id
_entity_poly.type
_entity_poly.pdbx_seq_one_letter_code
_entity_poly.pdbx_strand_id
1 'polypeptide(L)'
;MHENKGVAIQLCDKDFLNNFNPDFLALYDLNTWDKSMGSRDRLNLVKEASVDAILVDSSLSYNSDSLLCWGAALKTGGYLILEAIEYCHPQILADNLEMIFEYQPISEKSHVWFLRKRALADQESLKQNLSYQLINHPITDYRVQNALNQLEQSYPYDNLAAYTRTQIYNTKELTDAALSAWNNYFFRAPKANIHYFSTLQRLSAGDYHRGFYQREFILHDKHSFRSRIPPSLEILNKQWKGEPLLGKGLVVWSEFGFGDEIMFSQLAHYLKSQQPKQLIFIVQPPIVDIIKSHPDIDIVISSDEWHDQHIEFDYWVYPHSILAHVTEPFDTLPKRIPYLFADPALIDKMAQRIDKTERLKIGLVWRGFPEHENDIHRSIHELTQIESLLTQAPHHWYCLQKDLNEAERKLMERYQIPLIGPICQNFSDTAAAISNLDLVVTVDTSIAHLAGAMNIPTFLMLAFIKDWRWGFKENNLWYPSIRAFHQRAPLYWPTVIEEVTEAIKQFASK
;
A
#
# COMPACT_ATOMS: atom_id res chain seq x y z
N MET A 1 -6.30 -27.59 48.31
CA MET A 1 -6.43 -27.55 46.85
C MET A 1 -6.07 -26.14 46.43
N HIS A 2 -4.95 -25.95 45.73
CA HIS A 2 -4.65 -24.65 45.11
C HIS A 2 -5.66 -24.46 43.98
N GLU A 3 -6.74 -23.72 44.25
CA GLU A 3 -7.57 -23.19 43.17
C GLU A 3 -6.66 -22.34 42.27
N ASN A 4 -6.60 -22.67 40.98
CA ASN A 4 -5.90 -21.84 40.01
C ASN A 4 -6.61 -20.48 39.97
N LYS A 5 -6.05 -19.49 40.66
CA LYS A 5 -6.53 -18.11 40.59
C LYS A 5 -6.50 -17.62 39.15
N GLY A 6 -7.52 -16.87 38.74
CA GLY A 6 -7.53 -16.21 37.44
C GLY A 6 -6.48 -15.09 37.41
N VAL A 7 -5.93 -14.76 36.24
CA VAL A 7 -5.00 -13.63 36.10
C VAL A 7 -5.80 -12.36 35.91
N ALA A 8 -5.56 -11.32 36.72
CA ALA A 8 -6.19 -10.02 36.55
C ALA A 8 -5.17 -8.89 36.46
N ILE A 9 -5.46 -7.88 35.64
CA ILE A 9 -4.66 -6.65 35.57
C ILE A 9 -5.39 -5.53 36.30
N GLN A 10 -4.67 -4.86 37.20
CA GLN A 10 -5.15 -3.69 37.91
C GLN A 10 -4.66 -2.41 37.21
N LEU A 11 -5.58 -1.72 36.54
CA LEU A 11 -5.42 -0.38 35.98
C LEU A 11 -6.11 0.69 36.81
N CYS A 12 -6.43 0.37 38.06
CA CYS A 12 -7.14 1.22 38.99
C CYS A 12 -6.30 1.52 40.25
N ASP A 13 -6.67 2.56 40.98
CA ASP A 13 -6.16 2.82 42.32
C ASP A 13 -6.69 1.82 43.37
N LYS A 14 -6.21 1.96 44.61
CA LYS A 14 -6.64 1.11 45.73
C LYS A 14 -8.04 1.44 46.23
N ASP A 15 -8.50 2.68 46.03
CA ASP A 15 -9.80 3.13 46.54
C ASP A 15 -10.92 2.47 45.75
N PHE A 16 -10.74 2.30 44.43
CA PHE A 16 -11.66 1.55 43.60
C PHE A 16 -11.79 0.09 44.04
N LEU A 17 -10.70 -0.55 44.51
CA LEU A 17 -10.73 -1.93 45.00
C LEU A 17 -11.61 -2.11 46.26
N ASN A 18 -11.88 -1.04 47.01
CA ASN A 18 -12.77 -1.10 48.19
C ASN A 18 -14.25 -1.36 47.80
N ASN A 19 -14.61 -1.24 46.52
CA ASN A 19 -15.95 -1.57 46.02
C ASN A 19 -16.21 -3.09 45.92
N PHE A 20 -15.20 -3.94 46.17
CA PHE A 20 -15.29 -5.39 45.99
C PHE A 20 -15.18 -6.14 47.32
N ASN A 21 -15.90 -7.27 47.43
CA ASN A 21 -15.69 -8.21 48.53
C ASN A 21 -14.27 -8.81 48.43
N PRO A 22 -13.48 -8.88 49.54
CA PRO A 22 -12.19 -9.57 49.57
C PRO A 22 -12.21 -10.99 48.98
N ASP A 23 -13.28 -11.76 49.16
CA ASP A 23 -13.43 -13.10 48.60
C ASP A 23 -13.46 -13.09 47.07
N PHE A 24 -14.08 -12.05 46.47
CA PHE A 24 -14.08 -11.87 45.02
C PHE A 24 -12.68 -11.56 44.50
N LEU A 25 -11.95 -10.65 45.17
CA LEU A 25 -10.58 -10.32 44.78
C LEU A 25 -9.64 -11.51 44.97
N ALA A 26 -9.91 -12.39 45.94
CA ALA A 26 -9.12 -13.59 46.19
C ALA A 26 -9.20 -14.64 45.07
N LEU A 27 -10.23 -14.57 44.19
CA LEU A 27 -10.36 -15.41 42.99
C LEU A 27 -9.27 -15.10 41.95
N TYR A 28 -8.65 -13.92 42.03
CA TYR A 28 -7.68 -13.45 41.05
C TYR A 28 -6.29 -13.28 41.66
N ASP A 29 -5.27 -13.48 40.81
CA ASP A 29 -3.93 -12.97 40.99
C ASP A 29 -3.86 -11.56 40.39
N LEU A 30 -3.94 -10.54 41.27
CA LEU A 30 -4.00 -9.14 40.89
C LEU A 30 -2.61 -8.63 40.54
N ASN A 31 -2.36 -8.44 39.25
CA ASN A 31 -1.13 -7.87 38.73
C ASN A 31 -1.30 -6.37 38.54
N THR A 32 -0.62 -5.56 39.35
CA THR A 32 -0.59 -4.11 39.16
C THR A 32 0.10 -3.76 37.86
N TRP A 33 -0.50 -2.89 37.06
CA TRP A 33 0.10 -2.45 35.81
C TRP A 33 1.49 -1.82 36.02
N ASP A 34 2.41 -2.17 35.13
CA ASP A 34 3.69 -1.50 34.96
C ASP A 34 4.00 -1.31 33.47
N LYS A 35 5.12 -0.64 33.17
CA LYS A 35 5.52 -0.28 31.79
C LYS A 35 5.79 -1.50 30.89
N SER A 36 6.07 -2.68 31.43
CA SER A 36 6.27 -3.89 30.65
C SER A 36 4.99 -4.36 29.95
N MET A 37 3.83 -3.90 30.42
CA MET A 37 2.51 -4.19 29.83
C MET A 37 2.12 -3.20 28.73
N GLY A 38 2.94 -2.19 28.44
CA GLY A 38 2.61 -1.09 27.54
C GLY A 38 1.90 0.05 28.27
N SER A 39 1.18 0.91 27.57
CA SER A 39 0.42 1.98 28.24
C SER A 39 -0.90 1.49 28.80
N ARG A 40 -1.39 2.14 29.86
CA ARG A 40 -2.61 1.72 30.58
C ARG A 40 -3.84 1.62 29.68
N ASP A 41 -3.98 2.53 28.73
CA ASP A 41 -5.08 2.65 27.76
C ASP A 41 -5.04 1.63 26.62
N ARG A 42 -3.92 0.91 26.44
CA ARG A 42 -3.71 0.01 25.29
C ARG A 42 -3.32 -1.41 25.66
N LEU A 43 -2.58 -1.60 26.76
CA LEU A 43 -1.99 -2.88 27.14
C LEU A 43 -1.26 -3.58 25.98
N ASN A 44 -0.65 -2.80 25.08
CA ASN A 44 -0.17 -3.27 23.78
C ASN A 44 1.07 -4.20 23.85
N LEU A 45 1.59 -4.48 25.04
CA LEU A 45 2.64 -5.48 25.28
C LEU A 45 2.11 -6.71 26.04
N VAL A 46 0.84 -6.70 26.46
CA VAL A 46 0.17 -7.87 27.03
C VAL A 46 -0.24 -8.81 25.91
N LYS A 47 0.01 -10.10 26.10
CA LYS A 47 -0.39 -11.14 25.14
C LYS A 47 -1.90 -11.17 24.98
N GLU A 48 -2.40 -11.26 23.75
CA GLU A 48 -3.83 -11.41 23.48
C GLU A 48 -4.41 -12.67 24.15
N ALA A 49 -5.66 -12.58 24.61
CA ALA A 49 -6.39 -13.65 25.28
C ALA A 49 -5.61 -14.34 26.41
N SER A 50 -4.97 -13.55 27.28
CA SER A 50 -4.12 -14.06 28.38
C SER A 50 -4.65 -13.75 29.77
N VAL A 51 -5.55 -12.77 29.93
CA VAL A 51 -6.05 -12.34 31.25
C VAL A 51 -7.53 -12.65 31.45
N ASP A 52 -7.92 -12.98 32.68
CA ASP A 52 -9.28 -13.34 33.07
C ASP A 52 -10.10 -12.13 33.51
N ALA A 53 -9.45 -11.08 34.02
CA ALA A 53 -10.10 -9.81 34.34
C ALA A 53 -9.17 -8.59 34.15
N ILE A 54 -9.77 -7.42 33.89
CA ILE A 54 -9.08 -6.13 33.89
C ILE A 54 -9.94 -5.16 34.69
N LEU A 55 -9.37 -4.55 35.73
CA LEU A 55 -10.04 -3.58 36.59
C LEU A 55 -9.56 -2.18 36.22
N VAL A 56 -10.48 -1.27 35.87
CA VAL A 56 -10.17 0.07 35.35
C VAL A 56 -10.99 1.10 36.13
N ASP A 57 -10.33 2.09 36.71
CA ASP A 57 -10.99 3.22 37.36
C ASP A 57 -11.35 4.34 36.36
N SER A 58 -11.99 5.38 36.85
CA SER A 58 -12.43 6.55 36.07
C SER A 58 -11.27 7.50 35.69
N SER A 59 -10.03 7.21 36.10
CA SER A 59 -8.84 7.98 35.68
C SER A 59 -8.46 7.73 34.22
N LEU A 60 -9.02 6.68 33.60
CA LEU A 60 -8.80 6.31 32.20
C LEU A 60 -10.08 6.56 31.37
N SER A 61 -9.90 7.03 30.13
CA SER A 61 -11.03 7.29 29.23
C SER A 61 -11.65 5.99 28.70
N TYR A 62 -12.97 5.87 28.76
CA TYR A 62 -13.71 4.74 28.20
C TYR A 62 -14.10 4.97 26.73
N ASN A 63 -13.10 5.22 25.88
CA ASN A 63 -13.32 5.32 24.43
C ASN A 63 -13.28 3.92 23.77
N SER A 64 -13.87 3.79 22.58
CA SER A 64 -13.97 2.52 21.86
C SER A 64 -12.62 1.84 21.64
N ASP A 65 -11.57 2.57 21.28
CA ASP A 65 -10.27 1.98 20.99
C ASP A 65 -9.59 1.41 22.24
N SER A 66 -9.67 2.10 23.39
CA SER A 66 -9.17 1.58 24.68
C SER A 66 -9.91 0.32 25.12
N LEU A 67 -11.23 0.30 24.95
CA LEU A 67 -12.06 -0.87 25.26
C LEU A 67 -11.71 -2.07 24.37
N LEU A 68 -11.47 -1.86 23.08
CA LEU A 68 -11.01 -2.91 22.16
C LEU A 68 -9.62 -3.44 22.55
N CYS A 69 -8.70 -2.56 22.93
CA CYS A 69 -7.38 -2.94 23.42
C CYS A 69 -7.42 -3.81 24.69
N TRP A 70 -8.18 -3.38 25.70
CA TRP A 70 -8.38 -4.18 26.92
C TRP A 70 -9.11 -5.49 26.60
N GLY A 71 -10.10 -5.42 25.70
CA GLY A 71 -10.79 -6.57 25.13
C GLY A 71 -9.86 -7.59 24.51
N ALA A 72 -8.86 -7.17 23.73
CA ALA A 72 -7.91 -8.06 23.08
C ALA A 72 -7.08 -8.87 24.09
N ALA A 73 -6.68 -8.26 25.21
CA ALA A 73 -5.95 -8.94 26.28
C ALA A 73 -6.80 -9.99 27.02
N LEU A 74 -8.10 -9.75 27.17
CA LEU A 74 -9.03 -10.64 27.89
C LEU A 74 -9.23 -11.99 27.17
N LYS A 75 -9.30 -13.07 27.94
CA LYS A 75 -9.80 -14.38 27.46
C LYS A 75 -11.29 -14.32 27.18
N THR A 76 -11.76 -15.22 26.33
CA THR A 76 -13.21 -15.47 26.16
C THR A 76 -13.85 -15.75 27.51
N GLY A 77 -14.93 -15.06 27.82
CA GLY A 77 -15.64 -15.16 29.09
C GLY A 77 -15.04 -14.37 30.26
N GLY A 78 -13.88 -13.73 30.06
CA GLY A 78 -13.26 -12.83 31.05
C GLY A 78 -14.03 -11.52 31.23
N TYR A 79 -13.65 -10.74 32.23
CA TYR A 79 -14.38 -9.52 32.62
C TYR A 79 -13.54 -8.25 32.49
N LEU A 80 -14.07 -7.27 31.76
CA LEU A 80 -13.66 -5.88 31.89
C LEU A 80 -14.53 -5.22 32.96
N ILE A 81 -13.91 -4.78 34.05
CA ILE A 81 -14.56 -4.24 35.23
C ILE A 81 -14.23 -2.76 35.32
N LEU A 82 -15.23 -1.90 35.15
CA LEU A 82 -15.07 -0.45 35.03
C LEU A 82 -15.68 0.25 36.25
N GLU A 83 -15.09 1.36 36.69
CA GLU A 83 -15.74 2.28 37.62
C GLU A 83 -16.91 3.00 36.95
N ALA A 84 -18.01 3.18 37.67
CA ALA A 84 -19.17 3.88 37.13
C ALA A 84 -18.88 5.38 36.97
N ILE A 85 -19.20 5.95 35.82
CA ILE A 85 -19.07 7.39 35.53
C ILE A 85 -20.44 8.02 35.22
N GLU A 86 -20.65 9.27 35.63
CA GLU A 86 -21.97 9.93 35.59
C GLU A 86 -22.53 10.15 34.17
N TYR A 87 -21.66 10.28 33.16
CA TYR A 87 -22.04 10.69 31.80
C TYR A 87 -22.09 9.53 30.80
N CYS A 88 -22.02 8.28 31.26
CA CYS A 88 -22.05 7.11 30.39
C CYS A 88 -22.93 6.01 31.02
N HIS A 89 -23.68 5.29 30.19
CA HIS A 89 -24.45 4.13 30.64
C HIS A 89 -23.74 2.86 30.16
N PRO A 90 -23.50 1.85 31.03
CA PRO A 90 -22.72 0.68 30.67
C PRO A 90 -23.34 -0.12 29.52
N GLN A 91 -24.67 -0.15 29.44
CA GLN A 91 -25.38 -0.78 28.31
C GLN A 91 -25.03 -0.10 26.98
N ILE A 92 -24.94 1.23 26.91
CA ILE A 92 -24.60 1.95 25.67
C ILE A 92 -23.18 1.60 25.22
N LEU A 93 -22.25 1.49 26.17
CA LEU A 93 -20.88 1.11 25.90
C LEU A 93 -20.78 -0.34 25.40
N ALA A 94 -21.54 -1.26 26.02
CA ALA A 94 -21.64 -2.64 25.55
C ALA A 94 -22.30 -2.76 24.18
N ASP A 95 -23.38 -2.01 23.90
CA ASP A 95 -24.11 -2.03 22.63
C ASP A 95 -23.23 -1.52 21.48
N ASN A 96 -22.40 -0.49 21.72
CA ASN A 96 -21.44 0.02 20.73
C ASN A 96 -20.35 -1.00 20.36
N LEU A 97 -20.08 -1.97 21.25
CA LEU A 97 -19.06 -3.01 21.12
C LEU A 97 -19.68 -4.41 21.29
N GLU A 98 -20.91 -4.58 20.80
CA GLU A 98 -21.74 -5.76 21.08
C GLU A 98 -21.11 -7.07 20.58
N MET A 99 -20.22 -6.98 19.59
CA MET A 99 -19.48 -8.13 19.05
C MET A 99 -18.52 -8.75 20.08
N ILE A 100 -18.06 -7.95 21.03
CA ILE A 100 -17.00 -8.33 21.96
C ILE A 100 -17.51 -8.34 23.41
N PHE A 101 -18.41 -7.44 23.80
CA PHE A 101 -18.85 -7.31 25.18
C PHE A 101 -20.34 -7.55 25.36
N GLU A 102 -20.68 -8.07 26.55
CA GLU A 102 -22.03 -8.14 27.08
C GLU A 102 -22.03 -7.51 28.47
N TYR A 103 -22.91 -6.53 28.70
CA TYR A 103 -23.08 -5.96 30.03
C TYR A 103 -23.74 -6.98 30.96
N GLN A 104 -23.14 -7.18 32.13
CA GLN A 104 -23.67 -8.00 33.21
C GLN A 104 -24.20 -7.06 34.29
N PRO A 105 -25.54 -6.88 34.39
CA PRO A 105 -26.11 -6.00 35.38
C PRO A 105 -25.82 -6.53 36.78
N ILE A 106 -25.22 -5.66 37.59
CA ILE A 106 -25.16 -5.81 39.05
C ILE A 106 -26.20 -4.85 39.62
N SER A 107 -26.68 -5.12 40.84
CA SER A 107 -27.71 -4.31 41.52
C SER A 107 -27.58 -2.80 41.24
N GLU A 108 -28.69 -2.11 41.02
CA GLU A 108 -28.81 -0.71 40.50
C GLU A 108 -27.96 0.38 41.22
N LYS A 109 -27.29 0.05 42.34
CA LYS A 109 -26.46 0.95 43.14
C LYS A 109 -24.95 0.67 43.07
N SER A 110 -24.47 -0.16 42.14
CA SER A 110 -23.03 -0.45 42.06
C SER A 110 -22.26 0.67 41.38
N HIS A 111 -21.23 1.20 42.06
CA HIS A 111 -20.19 2.08 41.48
C HIS A 111 -19.25 1.32 40.51
N VAL A 112 -19.68 0.15 40.02
CA VAL A 112 -18.89 -0.79 39.24
C VAL A 112 -19.74 -1.37 38.13
N TRP A 113 -19.19 -1.44 36.92
CA TRP A 113 -19.79 -2.06 35.73
C TRP A 113 -19.00 -3.29 35.32
N PHE A 114 -19.71 -4.36 34.96
CA PHE A 114 -19.10 -5.61 34.50
C PHE A 114 -19.46 -5.84 33.03
N LEU A 115 -18.43 -5.91 32.19
CA LEU A 115 -18.56 -6.26 30.78
C LEU A 115 -17.88 -7.60 30.56
N ARG A 116 -18.67 -8.61 30.22
CA ARG A 116 -18.16 -9.95 29.96
C ARG A 116 -17.75 -10.07 28.50
N LYS A 117 -16.52 -10.53 28.24
CA LYS A 117 -16.04 -10.79 26.88
C LYS A 117 -16.78 -11.99 26.28
N ARG A 118 -17.42 -11.80 25.13
CA ARG A 118 -18.12 -12.82 24.36
C ARG A 118 -17.14 -13.79 23.70
N ALA A 119 -17.63 -14.95 23.31
CA ALA A 119 -16.91 -15.81 22.37
C ALA A 119 -16.91 -15.14 20.99
N LEU A 120 -15.73 -15.00 20.41
CA LEU A 120 -15.57 -14.38 19.09
C LEU A 120 -15.76 -15.44 18.00
N ALA A 121 -16.34 -15.02 16.88
CA ALA A 121 -16.26 -15.80 15.65
C ALA A 121 -14.81 -15.91 15.19
N ASP A 122 -14.48 -17.02 14.51
CA ASP A 122 -13.14 -17.25 13.97
C ASP A 122 -12.71 -16.14 12.99
N GLN A 123 -11.45 -15.70 13.10
CA GLN A 123 -10.92 -14.57 12.32
C GLN A 123 -10.97 -14.83 10.82
N GLU A 124 -10.63 -16.05 10.40
CA GLU A 124 -10.61 -16.42 8.99
C GLU A 124 -12.02 -16.44 8.42
N SER A 125 -12.99 -16.93 9.19
CA SER A 125 -14.41 -16.89 8.84
C SER A 125 -14.94 -15.46 8.68
N LEU A 126 -14.52 -14.52 9.54
CA LEU A 126 -14.88 -13.10 9.41
C LEU A 126 -14.24 -12.45 8.18
N LYS A 127 -12.98 -12.79 7.86
CA LYS A 127 -12.29 -12.34 6.64
C LYS A 127 -13.00 -12.85 5.39
N GLN A 128 -13.38 -14.12 5.37
CA GLN A 128 -14.13 -14.73 4.27
C GLN A 128 -15.49 -14.05 4.08
N ASN A 129 -16.21 -13.76 5.16
CA ASN A 129 -17.46 -13.01 5.09
C ASN A 129 -17.23 -11.60 4.49
N LEU A 130 -16.23 -10.85 4.98
CA LEU A 130 -15.91 -9.53 4.42
C LEU A 130 -15.58 -9.60 2.92
N SER A 131 -14.73 -10.55 2.51
CA SER A 131 -14.42 -10.78 1.10
C SER A 131 -15.66 -11.12 0.27
N TYR A 132 -16.55 -11.97 0.78
CA TYR A 132 -17.81 -12.29 0.11
C TYR A 132 -18.69 -11.05 -0.07
N GLN A 133 -18.84 -10.21 0.96
CA GLN A 133 -19.62 -8.97 0.83
C GLN A 133 -18.99 -8.01 -0.18
N LEU A 134 -17.66 -7.87 -0.17
CA LEU A 134 -16.92 -7.00 -1.09
C LEU A 134 -17.04 -7.44 -2.56
N ILE A 135 -17.10 -8.74 -2.84
CA ILE A 135 -17.28 -9.27 -4.20
C ILE A 135 -18.69 -8.94 -4.73
N ASN A 136 -19.70 -9.08 -3.88
CA ASN A 136 -21.11 -9.04 -4.28
C ASN A 136 -21.77 -7.67 -4.12
N HIS A 137 -21.15 -6.74 -3.39
CA HIS A 137 -21.71 -5.44 -3.08
C HIS A 137 -20.68 -4.31 -3.23
N PRO A 138 -21.10 -3.06 -3.54
CA PRO A 138 -20.21 -1.92 -3.52
C PRO A 138 -19.52 -1.77 -2.15
N ILE A 139 -18.27 -1.30 -2.14
CA ILE A 139 -17.48 -1.15 -0.90
C ILE A 139 -18.18 -0.27 0.18
N THR A 140 -19.12 0.58 -0.22
CA THR A 140 -19.88 1.48 0.68
C THR A 140 -21.19 0.89 1.21
N ASP A 141 -21.57 -0.32 0.77
CA ASP A 141 -22.80 -1.00 1.16
C ASP A 141 -22.83 -1.32 2.66
N TYR A 142 -24.02 -1.27 3.27
CA TYR A 142 -24.18 -1.52 4.71
C TYR A 142 -23.76 -2.94 5.11
N ARG A 143 -23.88 -3.93 4.23
CA ARG A 143 -23.42 -5.30 4.48
C ARG A 143 -21.90 -5.39 4.60
N VAL A 144 -21.18 -4.66 3.74
CA VAL A 144 -19.72 -4.53 3.81
C VAL A 144 -19.33 -3.85 5.11
N GLN A 145 -20.01 -2.75 5.47
CA GLN A 145 -19.73 -2.04 6.73
C GLN A 145 -20.00 -2.91 7.95
N ASN A 146 -21.06 -3.72 7.95
CA ASN A 146 -21.35 -4.64 9.04
C ASN A 146 -20.27 -5.72 9.15
N ALA A 147 -19.91 -6.39 8.06
CA ALA A 147 -18.83 -7.40 8.06
C ALA A 147 -17.49 -6.80 8.50
N LEU A 148 -17.20 -5.56 8.07
CA LEU A 148 -16.03 -4.80 8.47
C LEU A 148 -16.03 -4.50 9.98
N ASN A 149 -17.14 -4.01 10.54
CA ASN A 149 -17.28 -3.74 11.97
C ASN A 149 -17.08 -5.02 12.80
N GLN A 150 -17.61 -6.16 12.35
CA GLN A 150 -17.43 -7.44 13.02
C GLN A 150 -15.96 -7.85 13.10
N LEU A 151 -15.23 -7.77 11.97
CA LEU A 151 -13.80 -8.08 11.92
C LEU A 151 -12.99 -7.11 12.78
N GLU A 152 -13.24 -5.82 12.65
CA GLU A 152 -12.49 -4.77 13.35
C GLU A 152 -12.69 -4.80 14.87
N GLN A 153 -13.90 -5.03 15.35
CA GLN A 153 -14.16 -5.10 16.78
C GLN A 153 -13.63 -6.40 17.40
N SER A 154 -13.75 -7.52 16.68
CA SER A 154 -13.28 -8.83 17.18
C SER A 154 -11.76 -8.92 17.14
N TYR A 155 -11.13 -8.32 16.13
CA TYR A 155 -9.70 -8.37 15.86
C TYR A 155 -9.14 -6.98 15.56
N PRO A 156 -9.01 -6.11 16.59
CA PRO A 156 -8.65 -4.69 16.44
C PRO A 156 -7.28 -4.40 15.80
N TYR A 157 -6.42 -5.41 15.72
CA TYR A 157 -5.09 -5.31 15.14
C TYR A 157 -5.03 -5.80 13.68
N ASP A 158 -6.15 -6.28 13.14
CA ASP A 158 -6.24 -6.75 11.75
C ASP A 158 -6.12 -5.59 10.75
N ASN A 159 -5.18 -5.71 9.83
CA ASN A 159 -4.89 -4.66 8.86
C ASN A 159 -5.93 -4.59 7.74
N LEU A 160 -6.57 -5.71 7.35
CA LEU A 160 -7.54 -5.72 6.25
C LEU A 160 -8.74 -4.85 6.58
N ALA A 161 -9.21 -4.89 7.83
CA ALA A 161 -10.28 -4.02 8.28
C ALA A 161 -9.91 -2.53 8.15
N ALA A 162 -8.75 -2.14 8.70
CA ALA A 162 -8.28 -0.75 8.62
C ALA A 162 -8.12 -0.27 7.18
N TYR A 163 -7.49 -1.08 6.31
CA TYR A 163 -7.35 -0.78 4.90
C TYR A 163 -8.71 -0.62 4.21
N THR A 164 -9.62 -1.57 4.39
CA THR A 164 -10.96 -1.51 3.77
C THR A 164 -11.71 -0.25 4.19
N ARG A 165 -11.65 0.11 5.49
CA ARG A 165 -12.26 1.34 6.01
C ARG A 165 -11.69 2.59 5.33
N THR A 166 -10.37 2.65 5.18
CA THR A 166 -9.72 3.80 4.52
C THR A 166 -10.06 3.89 3.04
N GLN A 167 -10.19 2.76 2.34
CA GLN A 167 -10.65 2.72 0.94
C GLN A 167 -12.08 3.25 0.80
N ILE A 168 -13.00 2.92 1.73
CA ILE A 168 -14.36 3.48 1.74
C ILE A 168 -14.32 5.01 1.82
N TYR A 169 -13.53 5.55 2.74
CA TYR A 169 -13.39 7.00 2.90
C TYR A 169 -12.73 7.66 1.69
N ASN A 170 -11.72 7.01 1.10
CA ASN A 170 -11.02 7.49 -0.09
C ASN A 170 -11.93 7.56 -1.31
N THR A 171 -12.77 6.54 -1.55
CA THR A 171 -13.78 6.56 -2.63
C THR A 171 -14.83 7.66 -2.44
N LYS A 172 -15.00 8.17 -1.21
CA LYS A 172 -15.88 9.30 -0.88
C LYS A 172 -15.13 10.63 -0.77
N GLU A 173 -13.83 10.65 -1.09
CA GLU A 173 -12.93 11.80 -0.95
C GLU A 173 -12.88 12.38 0.48
N LEU A 174 -13.18 11.57 1.50
CA LEU A 174 -13.17 11.94 2.91
C LEU A 174 -11.76 11.72 3.52
N THR A 175 -10.78 12.48 3.03
CA THR A 175 -9.36 12.32 3.39
C THR A 175 -9.12 12.39 4.91
N ASP A 176 -9.78 13.31 5.62
CA ASP A 176 -9.62 13.45 7.07
C ASP A 176 -10.18 12.23 7.82
N ALA A 177 -11.30 11.67 7.36
CA ALA A 177 -11.86 10.44 7.94
C ALA A 177 -10.93 9.24 7.70
N ALA A 178 -10.29 9.15 6.52
CA ALA A 178 -9.28 8.12 6.25
C ALA A 178 -8.05 8.26 7.16
N LEU A 179 -7.56 9.48 7.39
CA LEU A 179 -6.47 9.75 8.33
C LEU A 179 -6.86 9.39 9.77
N SER A 180 -8.07 9.75 10.21
CA SER A 180 -8.57 9.37 11.53
C SER A 180 -8.70 7.85 11.69
N ALA A 181 -9.17 7.13 10.66
CA ALA A 181 -9.23 5.67 10.69
C ALA A 181 -7.85 5.03 10.87
N TRP A 182 -6.84 5.55 10.17
CA TRP A 182 -5.45 5.15 10.38
C TRP A 182 -4.99 5.43 11.82
N ASN A 183 -5.23 6.63 12.33
CA ASN A 183 -4.86 7.00 13.70
C ASN A 183 -5.49 6.06 14.74
N ASN A 184 -6.75 5.68 14.58
CA ASN A 184 -7.43 4.73 15.48
C ASN A 184 -6.82 3.33 15.38
N TYR A 185 -6.52 2.85 14.17
CA TYR A 185 -5.79 1.58 13.99
C TYR A 185 -4.43 1.60 14.69
N PHE A 186 -3.67 2.68 14.55
CA PHE A 186 -2.35 2.81 15.17
C PHE A 186 -2.38 3.05 16.67
N PHE A 187 -3.44 3.70 17.17
CA PHE A 187 -3.69 3.76 18.61
C PHE A 187 -3.78 2.33 19.14
N ARG A 188 -4.55 1.46 18.50
CA ARG A 188 -4.74 0.07 18.93
C ARG A 188 -3.48 -0.78 18.74
N ALA A 189 -2.84 -0.68 17.58
CA ALA A 189 -1.62 -1.40 17.23
C ALA A 189 -0.41 -0.45 17.10
N PRO A 190 0.14 0.08 18.22
CA PRO A 190 1.23 1.04 18.20
C PRO A 190 2.55 0.34 17.86
N LYS A 191 2.72 -0.02 16.59
CA LYS A 191 4.04 -0.31 15.99
C LYS A 191 4.58 1.00 15.41
N ALA A 192 5.89 1.11 15.26
CA ALA A 192 6.60 2.36 14.87
C ALA A 192 6.25 2.95 13.47
N ASN A 193 5.16 2.53 12.84
CA ASN A 193 4.81 2.81 11.45
C ASN A 193 3.58 3.73 11.28
N ILE A 194 3.11 4.42 12.33
CA ILE A 194 1.98 5.39 12.22
C ILE A 194 2.18 6.40 11.09
N HIS A 195 3.41 6.91 11.00
CA HIS A 195 3.77 7.90 10.00
C HIS A 195 3.80 7.32 8.58
N TYR A 196 3.95 6.01 8.41
CA TYR A 196 4.02 5.39 7.09
C TYR A 196 2.65 5.36 6.40
N PHE A 197 1.59 4.84 7.03
CA PHE A 197 0.27 4.81 6.37
C PHE A 197 -0.35 6.21 6.26
N SER A 198 -0.09 7.13 7.19
CA SER A 198 -0.49 8.53 7.01
C SER A 198 0.21 9.18 5.81
N THR A 199 1.50 8.88 5.61
CA THR A 199 2.28 9.35 4.46
C THR A 199 1.70 8.77 3.17
N LEU A 200 1.49 7.45 3.09
CA LEU A 200 0.90 6.79 1.92
C LEU A 200 -0.51 7.30 1.62
N GLN A 201 -1.31 7.60 2.64
CA GLN A 201 -2.63 8.21 2.48
C GLN A 201 -2.56 9.59 1.82
N ARG A 202 -1.62 10.46 2.23
CA ARG A 202 -1.42 11.78 1.59
C ARG A 202 -0.95 11.64 0.15
N LEU A 203 0.01 10.75 -0.08
CA LEU A 203 0.51 10.46 -1.41
C LEU A 203 -0.64 9.96 -2.31
N SER A 204 -1.45 9.01 -1.84
CA SER A 204 -2.60 8.48 -2.59
C SER A 204 -3.66 9.55 -2.91
N ALA A 205 -3.76 10.60 -2.10
CA ALA A 205 -4.65 11.73 -2.32
C ALA A 205 -4.12 12.76 -3.33
N GLY A 206 -2.86 12.62 -3.76
CA GLY A 206 -2.16 13.58 -4.61
C GLY A 206 -1.52 14.75 -3.86
N ASP A 207 -1.51 14.75 -2.51
CA ASP A 207 -0.78 15.72 -1.67
C ASP A 207 0.70 15.33 -1.61
N TYR A 208 1.35 15.33 -2.77
CA TYR A 208 2.71 14.83 -2.93
C TYR A 208 3.73 15.65 -2.16
N HIS A 209 3.62 16.98 -2.15
CA HIS A 209 4.56 17.82 -1.41
C HIS A 209 4.64 17.41 0.07
N ARG A 210 3.49 17.39 0.76
CA ARG A 210 3.46 17.04 2.18
C ARG A 210 3.72 15.56 2.41
N GLY A 211 3.23 14.68 1.55
CA GLY A 211 3.48 13.24 1.64
C GLY A 211 4.97 12.91 1.55
N PHE A 212 5.67 13.40 0.52
CA PHE A 212 7.11 13.19 0.38
C PHE A 212 7.90 13.92 1.45
N TYR A 213 7.49 15.12 1.88
CA TYR A 213 8.14 15.78 3.01
C TYR A 213 8.09 14.93 4.30
N GLN A 214 6.93 14.35 4.62
CA GLN A 214 6.79 13.42 5.75
C GLN A 214 7.64 12.17 5.57
N ARG A 215 7.68 11.61 4.36
CA ARG A 215 8.52 10.45 4.02
C ARG A 215 10.00 10.73 4.27
N GLU A 216 10.50 11.87 3.79
CA GLU A 216 11.91 12.24 3.93
C GLU A 216 12.29 12.44 5.40
N PHE A 217 11.37 12.97 6.22
CA PHE A 217 11.57 13.04 7.67
C PHE A 217 11.71 11.64 8.31
N ILE A 218 10.94 10.65 7.87
CA ILE A 218 10.97 9.27 8.40
C ILE A 218 12.22 8.50 7.96
N LEU A 219 12.65 8.69 6.70
CA LEU A 219 13.80 7.98 6.15
C LEU A 219 15.13 8.59 6.60
N HIS A 220 15.21 9.92 6.71
CA HIS A 220 16.41 10.66 7.13
C HIS A 220 17.69 10.07 6.49
N ASP A 221 18.68 9.69 7.31
CA ASP A 221 19.99 9.20 6.88
C ASP A 221 20.04 7.72 6.44
N LYS A 222 18.88 7.09 6.17
CA LYS A 222 18.80 5.67 5.73
C LYS A 222 19.23 5.46 4.27
N HIS A 223 20.29 6.12 3.82
CA HIS A 223 20.77 6.13 2.43
C HIS A 223 21.03 4.72 1.87
N SER A 224 21.61 3.83 2.68
CA SER A 224 21.94 2.45 2.27
C SER A 224 20.72 1.57 1.96
N PHE A 225 19.54 1.93 2.49
CA PHE A 225 18.28 1.23 2.18
C PHE A 225 17.61 1.77 0.91
N ARG A 226 18.01 2.95 0.44
CA ARG A 226 17.38 3.65 -0.69
C ARG A 226 18.05 3.32 -2.01
N SER A 227 19.37 3.13 -1.99
CA SER A 227 20.18 2.94 -3.19
C SER A 227 21.24 1.87 -2.97
N ARG A 228 21.56 1.12 -4.02
CA ARG A 228 22.69 0.17 -4.03
C ARG A 228 24.05 0.88 -4.03
N ILE A 229 24.06 2.14 -4.49
CA ILE A 229 25.24 2.99 -4.56
C ILE A 229 24.99 4.30 -3.81
N PRO A 230 24.79 4.29 -2.48
CA PRO A 230 24.44 5.51 -1.76
C PRO A 230 25.50 6.61 -1.93
N PRO A 231 25.11 7.90 -2.01
CA PRO A 231 26.05 9.01 -2.04
C PRO A 231 27.05 8.93 -0.88
N SER A 232 28.32 9.23 -1.16
CA SER A 232 29.36 9.20 -0.12
C SER A 232 29.15 10.31 0.91
N LEU A 233 29.68 10.12 2.12
CA LEU A 233 29.61 11.12 3.20
C LEU A 233 30.16 12.49 2.78
N GLU A 234 31.16 12.50 1.89
CA GLU A 234 31.83 13.70 1.41
C GLU A 234 30.93 14.61 0.58
N ILE A 235 29.89 14.06 -0.05
CA ILE A 235 28.96 14.81 -0.90
C ILE A 235 27.59 15.01 -0.24
N LEU A 236 27.33 14.48 0.95
CA LEU A 236 26.01 14.61 1.60
C LEU A 236 25.58 16.06 1.83
N ASN A 237 26.53 16.97 2.07
CA ASN A 237 26.27 18.40 2.22
C ASN A 237 25.78 19.09 0.93
N LYS A 238 25.92 18.43 -0.24
CA LYS A 238 25.44 18.90 -1.54
C LYS A 238 24.01 18.42 -1.87
N GLN A 239 23.30 17.83 -0.92
CA GLN A 239 21.91 17.40 -1.16
C GLN A 239 21.04 18.61 -1.51
N TRP A 240 20.38 18.56 -2.66
CA TRP A 240 19.39 19.54 -3.09
C TRP A 240 18.16 19.46 -2.19
N LYS A 241 17.74 20.61 -1.67
CA LYS A 241 16.60 20.79 -0.78
C LYS A 241 15.63 21.86 -1.29
N GLY A 242 15.68 22.17 -2.59
CA GLY A 242 14.86 23.19 -3.24
C GLY A 242 15.61 24.48 -3.59
N GLU A 243 16.95 24.46 -3.56
CA GLU A 243 17.76 25.60 -3.99
C GLU A 243 17.52 25.92 -5.47
N PRO A 244 17.66 27.20 -5.89
CA PRO A 244 17.56 27.57 -7.30
C PRO A 244 18.56 26.80 -8.18
N LEU A 245 18.06 26.26 -9.30
CA LEU A 245 18.86 25.45 -10.22
C LEU A 245 19.49 26.25 -11.36
N LEU A 246 19.15 27.52 -11.55
CA LEU A 246 19.65 28.33 -12.67
C LEU A 246 21.19 28.29 -12.77
N GLY A 247 21.70 27.72 -13.87
CA GLY A 247 23.14 27.62 -14.12
C GLY A 247 23.90 26.60 -13.25
N LYS A 248 23.19 25.74 -12.51
CA LYS A 248 23.74 24.73 -11.60
C LYS A 248 23.77 23.33 -12.23
N GLY A 249 24.71 22.50 -11.80
CA GLY A 249 24.73 21.07 -12.10
C GLY A 249 23.92 20.28 -11.05
N LEU A 250 22.90 19.54 -11.49
CA LEU A 250 22.08 18.68 -10.63
C LEU A 250 22.22 17.22 -11.04
N VAL A 251 22.49 16.35 -10.06
CA VAL A 251 22.46 14.89 -10.21
C VAL A 251 21.19 14.33 -9.56
N VAL A 252 20.37 13.63 -10.34
CA VAL A 252 19.30 12.77 -9.81
C VAL A 252 19.87 11.36 -9.65
N TRP A 253 19.85 10.86 -8.43
CA TRP A 253 20.53 9.62 -8.04
C TRP A 253 19.68 8.37 -8.27
N SER A 254 20.31 7.20 -8.37
CA SER A 254 19.59 5.92 -8.44
C SER A 254 18.91 5.59 -7.11
N GLU A 255 17.65 5.14 -7.15
CA GLU A 255 16.85 4.87 -5.95
C GLU A 255 15.76 3.81 -6.21
N PHE A 256 15.65 2.82 -5.31
CA PHE A 256 14.70 1.70 -5.35
C PHE A 256 14.72 0.89 -6.66
N GLY A 257 13.55 0.65 -7.29
CA GLY A 257 13.40 -0.26 -8.42
C GLY A 257 13.38 0.44 -9.77
N PHE A 258 13.46 -0.33 -10.85
CA PHE A 258 13.41 0.19 -12.22
C PHE A 258 12.13 0.99 -12.50
N GLY A 259 10.98 0.54 -11.98
CA GLY A 259 9.71 1.25 -12.13
C GLY A 259 9.72 2.63 -11.46
N ASP A 260 10.39 2.75 -10.31
CA ASP A 260 10.55 4.03 -9.62
C ASP A 260 11.38 5.01 -10.45
N GLU A 261 12.55 4.59 -10.91
CA GLU A 261 13.45 5.43 -11.70
C GLU A 261 12.81 5.87 -13.03
N ILE A 262 12.10 4.95 -13.72
CA ILE A 262 11.34 5.28 -14.93
C ILE A 262 10.23 6.30 -14.63
N MET A 263 9.47 6.10 -13.56
CA MET A 263 8.37 7.00 -13.20
C MET A 263 8.88 8.40 -12.86
N PHE A 264 9.86 8.49 -11.96
CA PHE A 264 10.37 9.79 -11.51
C PHE A 264 11.19 10.51 -12.58
N SER A 265 11.69 9.83 -13.61
CA SER A 265 12.31 10.51 -14.75
C SER A 265 11.38 11.50 -15.46
N GLN A 266 10.05 11.36 -15.33
CA GLN A 266 9.08 12.37 -15.78
C GLN A 266 9.34 13.78 -15.21
N LEU A 267 9.86 13.86 -13.97
CA LEU A 267 10.19 15.13 -13.32
C LEU A 267 11.40 15.83 -13.94
N ALA A 268 12.16 15.17 -14.81
CA ALA A 268 13.26 15.80 -15.52
C ALA A 268 12.79 17.01 -16.35
N HIS A 269 11.58 16.97 -16.91
CA HIS A 269 11.02 18.11 -17.63
C HIS A 269 10.83 19.33 -16.71
N TYR A 270 10.26 19.12 -15.52
CA TYR A 270 10.12 20.16 -14.51
C TYR A 270 11.50 20.69 -14.07
N LEU A 271 12.44 19.81 -13.73
CA LEU A 271 13.79 20.21 -13.33
C LEU A 271 14.52 21.00 -14.43
N LYS A 272 14.39 20.58 -15.68
CA LYS A 272 14.99 21.27 -16.83
C LYS A 272 14.37 22.65 -17.07
N SER A 273 13.08 22.83 -16.79
CA SER A 273 12.41 24.14 -16.86
C SER A 273 13.01 25.18 -15.89
N GLN A 274 13.67 24.72 -14.82
CA GLN A 274 14.41 25.57 -13.87
C GLN A 274 15.79 26.02 -14.41
N GLN A 275 16.12 25.66 -15.65
CA GLN A 275 17.34 26.05 -16.38
C GLN A 275 18.66 25.67 -15.69
N PRO A 276 18.83 24.42 -15.23
CA PRO A 276 20.14 23.94 -14.79
C PRO A 276 21.16 24.02 -15.94
N LYS A 277 22.42 24.26 -15.58
CA LYS A 277 23.55 24.13 -16.52
C LYS A 277 23.63 22.69 -17.03
N GLN A 278 23.35 21.72 -16.16
CA GLN A 278 23.41 20.31 -16.49
C GLN A 278 22.48 19.51 -15.57
N LEU A 279 21.69 18.63 -16.15
CA LEU A 279 20.83 17.66 -15.46
C LEU A 279 21.32 16.25 -15.77
N ILE A 280 21.80 15.56 -14.75
CA ILE A 280 22.41 14.24 -14.85
C ILE A 280 21.53 13.24 -14.12
N PHE A 281 21.30 12.07 -14.69
CA PHE A 281 20.63 10.96 -14.03
C PHE A 281 21.58 9.78 -13.87
N ILE A 282 21.76 9.32 -12.64
CA ILE A 282 22.40 8.03 -12.36
C ILE A 282 21.29 7.00 -12.21
N VAL A 283 21.32 5.96 -13.03
CA VAL A 283 20.25 4.95 -13.09
C VAL A 283 20.82 3.54 -13.14
N GLN A 284 20.00 2.55 -12.80
CA GLN A 284 20.45 1.16 -12.85
C GLN A 284 20.71 0.70 -14.29
N PRO A 285 21.68 -0.22 -14.52
CA PRO A 285 22.13 -0.59 -15.87
C PRO A 285 21.02 -1.00 -16.84
N PRO A 286 19.99 -1.79 -16.44
CA PRO A 286 18.94 -2.24 -17.37
C PRO A 286 18.09 -1.12 -17.99
N ILE A 287 18.10 0.08 -17.40
CA ILE A 287 17.29 1.22 -17.89
C ILE A 287 18.13 2.35 -18.50
N VAL A 288 19.46 2.26 -18.50
CA VAL A 288 20.35 3.32 -19.00
C VAL A 288 19.96 3.76 -20.42
N ASP A 289 19.86 2.80 -21.35
CA ASP A 289 19.64 3.13 -22.76
C ASP A 289 18.26 3.71 -23.03
N ILE A 290 17.22 3.27 -22.31
CA ILE A 290 15.90 3.87 -22.46
C ILE A 290 15.85 5.27 -21.83
N ILE A 291 16.50 5.51 -20.68
CA ILE A 291 16.53 6.84 -20.05
C ILE A 291 17.32 7.84 -20.91
N LYS A 292 18.33 7.42 -21.67
CA LYS A 292 19.03 8.27 -22.66
C LYS A 292 18.11 8.83 -23.74
N SER A 293 16.95 8.22 -23.99
CA SER A 293 15.96 8.76 -24.93
C SER A 293 15.21 9.98 -24.40
N HIS A 294 15.33 10.29 -23.12
CA HIS A 294 14.60 11.39 -22.48
C HIS A 294 15.12 12.76 -22.99
N PRO A 295 14.27 13.61 -23.61
CA PRO A 295 14.74 14.85 -24.24
C PRO A 295 15.32 15.90 -23.29
N ASP A 296 14.89 15.87 -22.02
CA ASP A 296 15.28 16.89 -21.02
C ASP A 296 16.42 16.44 -20.08
N ILE A 297 16.98 15.23 -20.24
CA ILE A 297 18.11 14.75 -19.45
C ILE A 297 19.39 14.92 -20.27
N ASP A 298 20.39 15.64 -19.72
CA ASP A 298 21.61 15.95 -20.47
C ASP A 298 22.61 14.76 -20.48
N ILE A 299 22.72 14.05 -19.36
CA ILE A 299 23.64 12.92 -19.19
C ILE A 299 22.95 11.82 -18.40
N VAL A 300 23.12 10.57 -18.86
CA VAL A 300 22.66 9.37 -18.16
C VAL A 300 23.86 8.48 -17.88
N ILE A 301 23.99 8.05 -16.63
CA ILE A 301 25.13 7.29 -16.13
C ILE A 301 24.62 5.99 -15.53
N SER A 302 25.27 4.89 -15.88
CA SER A 302 25.05 3.61 -15.21
C SER A 302 25.52 3.69 -13.76
N SER A 303 24.71 3.20 -12.81
CA SER A 303 25.11 3.10 -11.41
C SER A 303 26.40 2.30 -11.22
N ASP A 304 26.68 1.35 -12.12
CA ASP A 304 27.88 0.52 -12.07
C ASP A 304 29.15 1.28 -12.49
N GLU A 305 28.99 2.40 -13.21
CA GLU A 305 30.08 3.20 -13.78
C GLU A 305 30.25 4.56 -13.08
N TRP A 306 29.38 4.91 -12.13
CA TRP A 306 29.37 6.24 -11.52
C TRP A 306 30.72 6.61 -10.87
N HIS A 307 31.37 5.65 -10.20
CA HIS A 307 32.66 5.88 -9.54
C HIS A 307 33.82 6.16 -10.51
N ASP A 308 33.66 5.80 -11.78
CA ASP A 308 34.69 6.03 -12.80
C ASP A 308 34.57 7.42 -13.44
N GLN A 309 33.51 8.16 -13.14
CA GLN A 309 33.23 9.46 -13.75
C GLN A 309 33.60 10.63 -12.82
N HIS A 310 34.53 11.48 -13.29
CA HIS A 310 34.91 12.73 -12.61
C HIS A 310 33.93 13.85 -12.97
N ILE A 311 32.68 13.73 -12.52
CA ILE A 311 31.65 14.73 -12.83
C ILE A 311 31.56 15.77 -11.73
N GLU A 312 31.73 17.03 -12.11
CA GLU A 312 31.47 18.17 -11.25
C GLU A 312 29.97 18.51 -11.24
N PHE A 313 29.39 18.62 -10.05
CA PHE A 313 28.02 19.05 -9.84
C PHE A 313 27.91 19.91 -8.57
N ASP A 314 26.90 20.77 -8.54
CA ASP A 314 26.57 21.62 -7.41
C ASP A 314 25.69 20.87 -6.40
N TYR A 315 24.68 20.15 -6.90
CA TYR A 315 23.69 19.46 -6.07
C TYR A 315 23.39 18.03 -6.52
N TRP A 316 22.91 17.21 -5.59
CA TRP A 316 22.33 15.90 -5.89
C TRP A 316 21.00 15.69 -5.17
N VAL A 317 20.10 14.86 -5.72
CA VAL A 317 18.81 14.54 -5.11
C VAL A 317 18.42 13.09 -5.38
N TYR A 318 17.73 12.45 -4.43
CA TYR A 318 17.02 11.22 -4.74
C TYR A 318 15.69 11.50 -5.45
N PRO A 319 15.27 10.67 -6.41
CA PRO A 319 14.00 10.77 -7.12
C PRO A 319 12.80 10.99 -6.19
N HIS A 320 12.67 10.22 -5.11
CA HIS A 320 11.54 10.35 -4.16
C HIS A 320 11.64 11.61 -3.30
N SER A 321 12.81 12.26 -3.19
CA SER A 321 12.96 13.51 -2.44
C SER A 321 12.58 14.72 -3.28
N ILE A 322 12.53 14.62 -4.62
CA ILE A 322 12.27 15.78 -5.50
C ILE A 322 10.97 16.48 -5.10
N LEU A 323 9.88 15.71 -4.99
CA LEU A 323 8.56 16.28 -4.68
C LEU A 323 8.43 16.75 -3.23
N ALA A 324 9.33 16.38 -2.31
CA ALA A 324 9.39 16.99 -0.98
C ALA A 324 9.80 18.48 -1.03
N HIS A 325 10.46 18.90 -2.12
CA HIS A 325 10.99 20.25 -2.31
C HIS A 325 10.21 21.07 -3.35
N VAL A 326 9.17 20.49 -3.96
CA VAL A 326 8.29 21.16 -4.92
C VAL A 326 6.95 21.44 -4.25
N THR A 327 6.59 22.71 -4.15
CA THR A 327 5.37 23.14 -3.43
C THR A 327 4.14 23.23 -4.33
N GLU A 328 4.36 23.35 -5.63
CA GLU A 328 3.36 23.43 -6.66
C GLU A 328 2.61 22.09 -6.78
N PRO A 329 1.27 22.10 -6.92
CA PRO A 329 0.49 20.89 -7.11
C PRO A 329 0.98 20.07 -8.32
N PHE A 330 1.12 18.76 -8.14
CA PHE A 330 1.72 17.88 -9.13
C PHE A 330 0.98 17.83 -10.48
N ASP A 331 -0.33 18.00 -10.46
CA ASP A 331 -1.17 18.09 -11.66
C ASP A 331 -0.94 19.39 -12.46
N THR A 332 -0.43 20.44 -11.82
CA THR A 332 -0.09 21.72 -12.45
C THR A 332 1.36 21.82 -12.91
N LEU A 333 2.22 20.88 -12.51
CA LEU A 333 3.62 20.88 -12.95
C LEU A 333 3.71 20.74 -14.46
N PRO A 334 4.68 21.39 -15.12
CA PRO A 334 4.95 21.16 -16.53
C PRO A 334 5.32 19.69 -16.73
N LYS A 335 4.63 19.03 -17.67
CA LYS A 335 4.83 17.62 -18.02
C LYS A 335 5.16 17.50 -19.50
N ARG A 336 6.08 16.59 -19.82
CA ARG A 336 6.33 16.09 -21.17
C ARG A 336 5.72 14.69 -21.28
N ILE A 337 4.87 14.46 -22.28
CA ILE A 337 4.25 13.16 -22.52
C ILE A 337 4.16 12.94 -24.05
N PRO A 338 4.73 11.85 -24.60
CA PRO A 338 5.63 10.89 -23.94
C PRO A 338 6.98 11.53 -23.56
N TYR A 339 7.67 10.91 -22.60
CA TYR A 339 8.99 11.36 -22.17
C TYR A 339 10.11 10.32 -22.36
N LEU A 340 9.78 9.09 -22.77
CA LEU A 340 10.75 8.07 -23.22
C LEU A 340 10.37 7.55 -24.60
N PHE A 341 11.37 7.22 -25.40
CA PHE A 341 11.24 6.83 -26.80
C PHE A 341 12.10 5.60 -27.09
N ALA A 342 11.53 4.61 -27.78
CA ALA A 342 12.28 3.44 -28.23
C ALA A 342 13.20 3.78 -29.41
N ASP A 343 14.34 3.10 -29.51
CA ASP A 343 15.25 3.22 -30.65
C ASP A 343 14.57 2.70 -31.93
N PRO A 344 14.45 3.51 -33.00
CA PRO A 344 13.86 3.10 -34.28
C PRO A 344 14.45 1.82 -34.86
N ALA A 345 15.76 1.59 -34.74
CA ALA A 345 16.40 0.38 -35.26
C ALA A 345 15.97 -0.87 -34.48
N LEU A 346 15.75 -0.74 -33.17
CA LEU A 346 15.22 -1.82 -32.35
C LEU A 346 13.74 -2.06 -32.62
N ILE A 347 12.95 -1.01 -32.88
CA ILE A 347 11.54 -1.12 -33.30
C ILE A 347 11.46 -1.98 -34.56
N ASP A 348 12.25 -1.67 -35.59
CA ASP A 348 12.24 -2.40 -36.86
C ASP A 348 12.67 -3.87 -36.69
N LYS A 349 13.69 -4.11 -35.85
CA LYS A 349 14.14 -5.46 -35.51
C LYS A 349 13.04 -6.25 -34.79
N MET A 350 12.31 -5.60 -33.88
CA MET A 350 11.25 -6.24 -33.10
C MET A 350 9.97 -6.44 -33.92
N ALA A 351 9.69 -5.59 -34.89
CA ALA A 351 8.59 -5.76 -35.84
C ALA A 351 8.67 -7.09 -36.60
N GLN A 352 9.87 -7.66 -36.78
CA GLN A 352 10.06 -8.98 -37.40
C GLN A 352 9.60 -10.15 -36.51
N ARG A 353 9.40 -9.91 -35.21
CA ARG A 353 8.91 -10.88 -34.22
C ARG A 353 7.41 -10.74 -33.93
N ILE A 354 6.78 -9.71 -34.50
CA ILE A 354 5.39 -9.34 -34.25
C ILE A 354 4.64 -9.45 -35.56
N ASP A 355 3.69 -10.40 -35.61
CA ASP A 355 2.91 -10.64 -36.81
C ASP A 355 2.20 -9.38 -37.31
N LYS A 356 2.23 -9.19 -38.64
CA LYS A 356 1.42 -8.18 -39.30
C LYS A 356 -0.04 -8.63 -39.32
N THR A 357 -0.90 -7.88 -38.66
CA THR A 357 -2.32 -8.21 -38.51
C THR A 357 -3.14 -6.93 -38.41
N GLU A 358 -4.41 -7.00 -38.78
CA GLU A 358 -5.41 -5.95 -38.54
C GLU A 358 -6.08 -6.08 -37.17
N ARG A 359 -5.88 -7.21 -36.47
CA ARG A 359 -6.36 -7.39 -35.09
C ARG A 359 -5.47 -6.63 -34.13
N LEU A 360 -6.04 -6.17 -33.02
CA LEU A 360 -5.28 -5.59 -31.92
C LEU A 360 -4.12 -6.50 -31.49
N LYS A 361 -2.94 -5.91 -31.35
CA LYS A 361 -1.74 -6.52 -30.77
C LYS A 361 -1.62 -6.09 -29.31
N ILE A 362 -1.73 -7.04 -28.39
CA ILE A 362 -1.82 -6.77 -26.96
C ILE A 362 -0.64 -7.41 -26.23
N GLY A 363 0.13 -6.61 -25.50
CA GLY A 363 1.20 -7.10 -24.63
C GLY A 363 0.66 -7.52 -23.26
N LEU A 364 1.13 -8.63 -22.70
CA LEU A 364 0.63 -9.15 -21.43
C LEU A 364 1.74 -9.41 -20.40
N VAL A 365 1.52 -8.93 -19.17
CA VAL A 365 2.33 -9.22 -17.97
C VAL A 365 1.39 -9.41 -16.78
N TRP A 366 1.52 -10.50 -16.03
CA TRP A 366 0.58 -10.81 -14.94
C TRP A 366 1.20 -10.91 -13.56
N ARG A 367 2.53 -10.88 -13.48
CA ARG A 367 3.22 -10.87 -12.18
C ARG A 367 4.52 -10.10 -12.18
N GLY A 368 4.83 -9.57 -11.01
CA GLY A 368 6.10 -8.91 -10.71
C GLY A 368 7.24 -9.90 -10.46
N PHE A 369 8.27 -9.38 -9.81
CA PHE A 369 9.42 -10.15 -9.34
C PHE A 369 9.01 -10.99 -8.11
N PRO A 370 9.20 -12.33 -8.11
CA PRO A 370 8.68 -13.21 -7.05
C PRO A 370 9.17 -12.90 -5.64
N GLU A 371 10.38 -12.35 -5.47
CA GLU A 371 10.93 -12.01 -4.14
C GLU A 371 10.49 -10.62 -3.65
N HIS A 372 9.67 -9.90 -4.43
CA HIS A 372 9.12 -8.64 -4.00
C HIS A 372 8.13 -8.85 -2.84
N GLU A 373 8.25 -8.08 -1.77
CA GLU A 373 7.49 -8.27 -0.52
C GLU A 373 5.96 -8.31 -0.71
N ASN A 374 5.44 -7.55 -1.69
CA ASN A 374 4.01 -7.49 -2.01
C ASN A 374 3.58 -8.35 -3.23
N ASP A 375 4.44 -9.24 -3.74
CA ASP A 375 4.15 -10.03 -4.96
C ASP A 375 2.89 -10.89 -4.83
N ILE A 376 2.65 -11.47 -3.64
CA ILE A 376 1.46 -12.29 -3.35
C ILE A 376 0.15 -11.54 -3.66
N HIS A 377 0.11 -10.23 -3.38
CA HIS A 377 -1.11 -9.44 -3.52
C HIS A 377 -1.22 -8.72 -4.87
N ARG A 378 -0.10 -8.29 -5.45
CA ARG A 378 -0.07 -7.51 -6.71
C ARG A 378 0.00 -8.34 -7.99
N SER A 379 0.16 -9.65 -7.87
CA SER A 379 0.35 -10.55 -9.02
C SER A 379 -0.79 -11.57 -9.14
N ILE A 380 -1.01 -12.06 -10.36
CA ILE A 380 -2.01 -13.10 -10.66
C ILE A 380 -1.29 -14.46 -10.71
N HIS A 381 -1.36 -15.21 -9.62
CA HIS A 381 -0.70 -16.53 -9.51
C HIS A 381 -1.58 -17.69 -10.02
N GLU A 382 -2.90 -17.49 -10.03
CA GLU A 382 -3.85 -18.47 -10.58
C GLU A 382 -3.91 -18.37 -12.12
N LEU A 383 -3.22 -19.28 -12.80
CA LEU A 383 -3.13 -19.27 -14.27
C LEU A 383 -4.48 -19.38 -14.99
N THR A 384 -5.50 -19.93 -14.34
CA THR A 384 -6.88 -19.98 -14.87
C THR A 384 -7.44 -18.58 -15.15
N GLN A 385 -7.04 -17.57 -14.38
CA GLN A 385 -7.45 -16.17 -14.61
C GLN A 385 -6.82 -15.61 -15.89
N ILE A 386 -5.56 -15.96 -16.14
CA ILE A 386 -4.85 -15.58 -17.38
C ILE A 386 -5.45 -16.31 -18.57
N GLU A 387 -5.70 -17.62 -18.44
CA GLU A 387 -6.38 -18.41 -19.46
C GLU A 387 -7.78 -17.86 -19.80
N SER A 388 -8.52 -17.42 -18.78
CA SER A 388 -9.82 -16.77 -18.93
C SER A 388 -9.73 -15.48 -19.76
N LEU A 389 -8.76 -14.60 -19.46
CA LEU A 389 -8.53 -13.36 -20.23
C LEU A 389 -8.24 -13.67 -21.71
N LEU A 390 -7.35 -14.62 -21.97
CA LEU A 390 -6.94 -15.01 -23.33
C LEU A 390 -8.10 -15.59 -24.14
N THR A 391 -8.97 -16.37 -23.48
CA THR A 391 -10.12 -17.02 -24.13
C THR A 391 -11.24 -16.01 -24.44
N GLN A 392 -11.50 -15.07 -23.53
CA GLN A 392 -12.61 -14.12 -23.66
C GLN A 392 -12.30 -12.90 -24.57
N ALA A 393 -11.02 -12.63 -24.83
CA ALA A 393 -10.57 -11.56 -25.70
C ALA A 393 -9.62 -12.10 -26.80
N PRO A 394 -10.15 -12.73 -27.88
CA PRO A 394 -9.35 -13.40 -28.91
C PRO A 394 -8.67 -12.41 -29.89
N HIS A 395 -7.71 -11.64 -29.37
CA HIS A 395 -6.82 -10.74 -30.10
C HIS A 395 -5.41 -11.34 -30.24
N HIS A 396 -4.48 -10.63 -30.89
CA HIS A 396 -3.09 -11.08 -31.00
C HIS A 396 -2.34 -10.74 -29.71
N TRP A 397 -2.20 -11.73 -28.84
CA TRP A 397 -1.48 -11.58 -27.58
C TRP A 397 0.01 -11.82 -27.75
N TYR A 398 0.81 -11.04 -27.02
CA TYR A 398 2.26 -11.17 -26.93
C TYR A 398 2.66 -11.19 -25.45
N CYS A 399 3.39 -12.22 -25.05
CA CYS A 399 3.85 -12.35 -23.68
C CYS A 399 5.06 -11.42 -23.44
N LEU A 400 4.87 -10.39 -22.62
CA LEU A 400 5.92 -9.47 -22.18
C LEU A 400 6.53 -9.90 -20.83
N GLN A 401 5.98 -10.92 -20.16
CA GLN A 401 6.54 -11.48 -18.94
C GLN A 401 7.97 -11.97 -19.17
N LYS A 402 8.94 -11.44 -18.41
CA LYS A 402 10.36 -11.76 -18.59
C LYS A 402 10.69 -13.22 -18.24
N ASP A 403 10.29 -13.62 -17.03
CA ASP A 403 10.55 -14.96 -16.51
C ASP A 403 9.26 -15.76 -16.47
N LEU A 404 9.27 -16.97 -17.02
CA LEU A 404 8.13 -17.89 -17.01
C LEU A 404 8.52 -19.24 -16.41
N ASN A 405 7.66 -19.76 -15.52
CA ASN A 405 7.73 -21.14 -15.03
C ASN A 405 7.17 -22.13 -16.07
N GLU A 406 7.27 -23.44 -15.79
CA GLU A 406 6.84 -24.48 -16.73
C GLU A 406 5.34 -24.43 -17.06
N ALA A 407 4.48 -24.19 -16.07
CA ALA A 407 3.03 -24.13 -16.27
C ALA A 407 2.64 -22.92 -17.11
N GLU A 408 3.28 -21.78 -16.89
CA GLU A 408 3.10 -20.55 -17.68
C GLU A 408 3.54 -20.75 -19.13
N ARG A 409 4.69 -21.39 -19.37
CA ARG A 409 5.15 -21.71 -20.74
C ARG A 409 4.18 -22.62 -21.47
N LYS A 410 3.69 -23.68 -20.82
CA LYS A 410 2.67 -24.58 -21.39
C LYS A 410 1.38 -23.85 -21.73
N LEU A 411 0.97 -22.87 -20.90
CA LEU A 411 -0.19 -22.05 -21.20
C LEU A 411 0.04 -21.19 -22.45
N MET A 412 1.17 -20.48 -22.54
CA MET A 412 1.50 -19.67 -23.71
C MET A 412 1.59 -20.52 -24.99
N GLU A 413 2.18 -21.70 -24.92
CA GLU A 413 2.23 -22.66 -26.05
C GLU A 413 0.84 -23.12 -26.49
N ARG A 414 -0.05 -23.44 -25.55
CA ARG A 414 -1.44 -23.87 -25.83
C ARG A 414 -2.20 -22.83 -26.65
N TYR A 415 -2.04 -21.55 -26.32
CA TYR A 415 -2.70 -20.43 -27.00
C TYR A 415 -1.84 -19.80 -28.10
N GLN A 416 -0.69 -20.40 -28.43
CA GLN A 416 0.24 -19.94 -29.46
C GLN A 416 0.69 -18.48 -29.27
N ILE A 417 0.93 -18.07 -28.02
CA ILE A 417 1.33 -16.71 -27.66
C ILE A 417 2.85 -16.56 -27.78
N PRO A 418 3.36 -15.67 -28.64
CA PRO A 418 4.80 -15.45 -28.77
C PRO A 418 5.42 -14.89 -27.48
N LEU A 419 6.58 -15.43 -27.11
CA LEU A 419 7.34 -15.02 -25.93
C LEU A 419 8.32 -13.90 -26.26
N ILE A 420 7.92 -12.64 -26.01
CA ILE A 420 8.74 -11.45 -26.30
C ILE A 420 9.55 -11.00 -25.08
N GLY A 421 8.96 -11.05 -23.88
CA GLY A 421 9.65 -10.71 -22.63
C GLY A 421 10.99 -11.44 -22.44
N PRO A 422 11.06 -12.78 -22.61
CA PRO A 422 12.29 -13.53 -22.38
C PRO A 422 13.47 -13.11 -23.28
N ILE A 423 13.21 -12.65 -24.50
CA ILE A 423 14.26 -12.28 -25.47
C ILE A 423 14.79 -10.84 -25.28
N CYS A 424 14.09 -9.98 -24.54
CA CYS A 424 14.53 -8.60 -24.29
C CYS A 424 15.67 -8.56 -23.28
N GLN A 425 16.82 -7.99 -23.62
CA GLN A 425 17.99 -7.95 -22.72
C GLN A 425 17.92 -6.80 -21.71
N ASN A 426 17.32 -5.68 -22.11
CA ASN A 426 17.16 -4.50 -21.29
C ASN A 426 15.81 -3.80 -21.59
N PHE A 427 15.54 -2.67 -20.93
CA PHE A 427 14.29 -1.95 -21.13
C PHE A 427 14.20 -1.24 -22.49
N SER A 428 15.31 -1.05 -23.21
CA SER A 428 15.29 -0.52 -24.59
C SER A 428 14.70 -1.55 -25.56
N ASP A 429 15.09 -2.82 -25.44
CA ASP A 429 14.46 -3.92 -26.19
C ASP A 429 12.96 -4.04 -25.87
N THR A 430 12.60 -3.91 -24.57
CA THR A 430 11.20 -3.95 -24.14
C THR A 430 10.41 -2.76 -24.67
N ALA A 431 10.99 -1.56 -24.70
CA ALA A 431 10.36 -0.38 -25.29
C ALA A 431 10.14 -0.56 -26.80
N ALA A 432 11.09 -1.16 -27.51
CA ALA A 432 10.93 -1.49 -28.92
C ALA A 432 9.81 -2.51 -29.17
N ALA A 433 9.66 -3.51 -28.30
CA ALA A 433 8.52 -4.43 -28.33
C ALA A 433 7.20 -3.71 -28.10
N ILE A 434 7.09 -2.93 -27.02
CA ILE A 434 5.87 -2.19 -26.68
C ILE A 434 5.47 -1.22 -27.79
N SER A 435 6.44 -0.58 -28.47
CA SER A 435 6.18 0.35 -29.59
C SER A 435 5.52 -0.31 -30.80
N ASN A 436 5.58 -1.63 -30.91
CA ASN A 436 4.93 -2.40 -31.98
C ASN A 436 3.54 -2.93 -31.58
N LEU A 437 3.07 -2.65 -30.36
CA LEU A 437 1.79 -3.10 -29.81
C LEU A 437 0.79 -1.94 -29.75
N ASP A 438 -0.49 -2.27 -29.76
CA ASP A 438 -1.57 -1.27 -29.71
C ASP A 438 -2.04 -1.01 -28.26
N LEU A 439 -1.85 -1.99 -27.38
CA LEU A 439 -2.27 -1.97 -25.98
C LEU A 439 -1.32 -2.83 -25.12
N VAL A 440 -1.07 -2.39 -23.90
CA VAL A 440 -0.42 -3.20 -22.85
C VAL A 440 -1.44 -3.53 -21.76
N VAL A 441 -1.52 -4.80 -21.36
CA VAL A 441 -2.27 -5.25 -20.19
C VAL A 441 -1.26 -5.76 -19.17
N THR A 442 -1.21 -5.14 -18.01
CA THR A 442 -0.18 -5.44 -17.01
C THR A 442 -0.69 -5.32 -15.58
N VAL A 443 -0.05 -6.00 -14.63
CA VAL A 443 -0.18 -5.65 -13.20
C VAL A 443 0.79 -4.53 -12.82
N ASP A 444 0.73 -4.06 -11.58
CA ASP A 444 1.65 -3.04 -11.05
C ASP A 444 3.10 -3.50 -11.15
N THR A 445 3.81 -3.17 -12.23
CA THR A 445 5.19 -3.57 -12.54
C THR A 445 5.93 -2.44 -13.26
N SER A 446 7.25 -2.59 -13.44
CA SER A 446 8.04 -1.67 -14.26
C SER A 446 7.54 -1.54 -15.71
N ILE A 447 6.78 -2.52 -16.22
CA ILE A 447 6.19 -2.48 -17.56
C ILE A 447 5.05 -1.46 -17.63
N ALA A 448 4.26 -1.31 -16.56
CA ALA A 448 3.25 -0.25 -16.47
C ALA A 448 3.89 1.14 -16.58
N HIS A 449 4.98 1.35 -15.85
CA HIS A 449 5.73 2.60 -15.86
C HIS A 449 6.40 2.88 -17.21
N LEU A 450 6.99 1.87 -17.85
CA LEU A 450 7.59 2.02 -19.18
C LEU A 450 6.54 2.37 -20.25
N ALA A 451 5.43 1.62 -20.30
CA ALA A 451 4.35 1.89 -21.26
C ALA A 451 3.72 3.28 -21.02
N GLY A 452 3.50 3.66 -19.77
CA GLY A 452 3.03 4.99 -19.39
C GLY A 452 4.00 6.11 -19.77
N ALA A 453 5.30 5.91 -19.60
CA ALA A 453 6.35 6.87 -19.99
C ALA A 453 6.40 7.12 -21.49
N MET A 454 6.11 6.07 -22.27
CA MET A 454 6.00 6.11 -23.73
C MET A 454 4.62 6.54 -24.23
N ASN A 455 3.68 6.85 -23.31
CA ASN A 455 2.30 7.22 -23.60
C ASN A 455 1.53 6.17 -24.42
N ILE A 456 1.84 4.88 -24.20
CA ILE A 456 1.17 3.77 -24.85
C ILE A 456 -0.10 3.42 -24.06
N PRO A 457 -1.26 3.21 -24.73
CA PRO A 457 -2.47 2.75 -24.05
C PRO A 457 -2.19 1.53 -23.18
N THR A 458 -2.59 1.60 -21.92
CA THR A 458 -2.33 0.52 -20.96
C THR A 458 -3.54 0.27 -20.07
N PHE A 459 -3.92 -0.99 -19.92
CA PHE A 459 -4.87 -1.44 -18.91
C PHE A 459 -4.11 -2.07 -17.75
N LEU A 460 -4.21 -1.42 -16.59
CA LEU A 460 -3.47 -1.77 -15.39
C LEU A 460 -4.38 -2.52 -14.41
N MET A 461 -4.03 -3.77 -14.12
CA MET A 461 -4.71 -4.63 -13.15
C MET A 461 -4.08 -4.44 -11.77
N LEU A 462 -4.86 -3.94 -10.81
CA LEU A 462 -4.38 -3.57 -9.48
C LEU A 462 -5.00 -4.43 -8.38
N ALA A 463 -4.16 -4.73 -7.39
CA ALA A 463 -4.56 -5.38 -6.15
C ALA A 463 -5.59 -4.55 -5.38
N PHE A 464 -6.26 -5.19 -4.42
CA PHE A 464 -7.19 -4.53 -3.50
C PHE A 464 -6.50 -3.44 -2.68
N ILE A 465 -5.35 -3.77 -2.08
CA ILE A 465 -4.44 -2.80 -1.47
C ILE A 465 -3.40 -2.42 -2.52
N LYS A 466 -3.61 -1.27 -3.16
CA LYS A 466 -2.75 -0.72 -4.21
C LYS A 466 -1.70 0.25 -3.66
N ASP A 467 -0.61 0.39 -4.41
CA ASP A 467 0.42 1.37 -4.12
C ASP A 467 -0.10 2.82 -4.29
N TRP A 468 0.48 3.75 -3.54
CA TRP A 468 0.05 5.15 -3.47
C TRP A 468 0.08 5.86 -4.83
N ARG A 469 0.95 5.42 -5.75
CA ARG A 469 1.14 5.99 -7.09
C ARG A 469 -0.13 5.98 -7.93
N TRP A 470 -0.98 4.99 -7.69
CA TRP A 470 -2.20 4.79 -8.46
C TRP A 470 -3.37 5.59 -7.91
N GLY A 471 -3.20 6.23 -6.74
CA GLY A 471 -4.20 7.05 -6.09
C GLY A 471 -5.52 6.34 -5.84
N PHE A 472 -6.54 7.08 -5.42
CA PHE A 472 -7.92 6.58 -5.30
C PHE A 472 -8.92 7.28 -6.25
N LYS A 473 -8.48 8.33 -6.95
CA LYS A 473 -9.27 8.98 -8.00
C LYS A 473 -9.23 8.14 -9.28
N GLU A 474 -10.25 8.28 -10.12
CA GLU A 474 -10.31 7.58 -11.41
C GLU A 474 -9.16 7.98 -12.34
N ASN A 475 -8.73 9.25 -12.29
CA ASN A 475 -7.65 9.75 -13.13
C ASN A 475 -6.29 9.51 -12.45
N ASN A 476 -5.42 8.76 -13.13
CA ASN A 476 -4.03 8.61 -12.70
C ASN A 476 -3.25 9.92 -12.93
N LEU A 477 -2.56 10.40 -11.89
CA LEU A 477 -1.83 11.67 -11.98
C LEU A 477 -0.52 11.58 -12.79
N TRP A 478 0.08 10.39 -12.87
CA TRP A 478 1.38 10.14 -13.50
C TRP A 478 1.27 9.86 -15.00
N TYR A 479 0.27 9.08 -15.40
CA TYR A 479 0.15 8.53 -16.75
C TYR A 479 -1.26 8.65 -17.31
N PRO A 480 -1.51 9.58 -18.25
CA PRO A 480 -2.83 9.75 -18.85
C PRO A 480 -3.22 8.60 -19.78
N SER A 481 -2.27 7.80 -20.28
CA SER A 481 -2.54 6.65 -21.14
C SER A 481 -2.93 5.38 -20.39
N ILE A 482 -2.88 5.39 -19.05
CA ILE A 482 -3.17 4.21 -18.22
C ILE A 482 -4.59 4.30 -17.66
N ARG A 483 -5.38 3.26 -17.94
CA ARG A 483 -6.67 3.00 -17.29
C ARG A 483 -6.50 1.86 -16.29
N ALA A 484 -6.80 2.13 -15.03
CA ALA A 484 -6.68 1.16 -13.95
C ALA A 484 -7.99 0.38 -13.69
N PHE A 485 -7.83 -0.88 -13.29
CA PHE A 485 -8.89 -1.81 -12.90
C PHE A 485 -8.48 -2.46 -11.58
N HIS A 486 -9.39 -2.54 -10.60
CA HIS A 486 -9.02 -2.85 -9.23
C HIS A 486 -9.77 -4.08 -8.72
N GLN A 487 -9.09 -4.94 -7.96
CA GLN A 487 -9.77 -6.00 -7.22
C GLN A 487 -10.85 -5.42 -6.31
N ARG A 488 -12.01 -6.07 -6.27
CA ARG A 488 -13.10 -5.72 -5.33
C ARG A 488 -12.86 -6.28 -3.94
N ALA A 489 -12.18 -7.41 -3.84
CA ALA A 489 -11.79 -8.07 -2.59
C ALA A 489 -10.34 -8.59 -2.71
N PRO A 490 -9.62 -8.73 -1.59
CA PRO A 490 -8.25 -9.25 -1.61
C PRO A 490 -8.11 -10.55 -2.39
N LEU A 491 -7.12 -10.60 -3.28
CA LEU A 491 -6.77 -11.78 -4.10
C LEU A 491 -7.86 -12.24 -5.09
N TYR A 492 -8.98 -11.50 -5.21
CA TYR A 492 -10.05 -11.84 -6.13
C TYR A 492 -9.89 -11.13 -7.49
N TRP A 493 -9.18 -11.79 -8.40
CA TRP A 493 -8.93 -11.32 -9.76
C TRP A 493 -10.07 -11.48 -10.79
N PRO A 494 -11.03 -12.43 -10.68
CA PRO A 494 -12.04 -12.63 -11.73
C PRO A 494 -12.77 -11.36 -12.18
N THR A 495 -13.19 -10.51 -11.24
CA THR A 495 -13.86 -9.23 -11.58
C THR A 495 -12.97 -8.29 -12.39
N VAL A 496 -11.67 -8.27 -12.12
CA VAL A 496 -10.71 -7.46 -12.86
C VAL A 496 -10.55 -8.00 -14.28
N ILE A 497 -10.47 -9.33 -14.44
CA ILE A 497 -10.38 -9.97 -15.75
C ILE A 497 -11.61 -9.67 -16.60
N GLU A 498 -12.80 -9.75 -16.02
CA GLU A 498 -14.06 -9.39 -16.69
C GLU A 498 -14.07 -7.93 -17.15
N GLU A 499 -13.72 -7.00 -16.27
CA GLU A 499 -13.70 -5.56 -16.57
C GLU A 499 -12.64 -5.19 -17.63
N VAL A 500 -11.45 -5.80 -17.56
CA VAL A 500 -10.39 -5.63 -18.57
C VAL A 500 -10.83 -6.21 -19.91
N THR A 501 -11.43 -7.40 -19.93
CA THR A 501 -11.94 -8.04 -21.14
C THR A 501 -12.97 -7.15 -21.84
N GLU A 502 -13.90 -6.58 -21.08
CA GLU A 502 -14.89 -5.64 -21.62
C GLU A 502 -14.25 -4.35 -22.12
N ALA A 503 -13.27 -3.80 -21.39
CA ALA A 503 -12.53 -2.63 -21.83
C ALA A 503 -11.73 -2.89 -23.13
N ILE A 504 -11.19 -4.09 -23.32
CA ILE A 504 -10.50 -4.47 -24.57
C ILE A 504 -11.48 -4.46 -25.74
N LYS A 505 -12.69 -5.03 -25.57
CA LYS A 505 -13.73 -5.00 -26.61
C LYS A 505 -14.12 -3.56 -27.00
N GLN A 506 -14.23 -2.68 -26.02
CA GLN A 506 -14.52 -1.25 -26.23
C GLN A 506 -13.35 -0.50 -26.87
N PHE A 507 -12.12 -0.93 -26.62
CA PHE A 507 -10.92 -0.36 -27.24
C PHE A 507 -10.81 -0.79 -28.70
N ALA A 508 -11.13 -2.05 -29.02
CA ALA A 508 -11.09 -2.62 -30.36
C ALA A 508 -12.15 -2.04 -31.32
N SER A 509 -13.21 -1.45 -30.78
CA SER A 509 -14.32 -0.89 -31.57
C SER A 509 -14.15 0.59 -31.91
N LYS A 510 -13.11 1.24 -31.39
CA LYS A 510 -12.69 2.61 -31.75
C LYS A 510 -11.71 2.55 -32.90
#